data_AF-A0A2D7MIC6-F1
#
_entry.id   AF-A0A2D7MIC6-F1
#
_cell.length_a   1.000
_cell.length_b   1.000
_cell.length_c   1.000
_cell.angle_alpha   90.00
_cell.angle_beta   90.00
_cell.angle_gamma   90.00
#
_symmetry.space_group_name_H-M   'P 1'
#
loop_
_entity.id
_entity.type
_entity.pdbx_description
1 polymer ?
#
loop_
_entity_poly.entity_id
_entity_poly.type
_entity_poly.pdbx_seq_one_letter_code
_entity_poly.pdbx_strand_id
1 'polypeptide(L)'
;MTTIREGSMERSVKMDMTTGEQITRFYIDGGVFGPVGARRIEETGTTISSISDRVYRIHPDDQLCAKATMDQECIFERETWKVKIKTTASMTADKTYFYLDATVTCFDGDETFHDVTWQHKISRKGM
;
A
#
# COMPACT_ATOMS: atom_id res chain seq x y z
N MET A 1 -4.93 23.21 9.22
CA MET A 1 -3.84 22.22 9.04
C MET A 1 -2.72 22.88 8.25
N THR A 2 -1.48 22.70 8.67
CA THR A 2 -0.29 23.25 7.99
C THR A 2 0.41 22.16 7.19
N THR A 3 0.98 22.52 6.04
CA THR A 3 1.82 21.61 5.25
C THR A 3 3.22 21.50 5.87
N ILE A 4 3.66 20.27 6.17
CA ILE A 4 5.03 19.97 6.61
C ILE A 4 5.89 19.47 5.46
N ARG A 5 5.31 18.62 4.60
CA ARG A 5 5.92 18.11 3.37
C ARG A 5 4.85 18.12 2.28
N GLU A 6 5.17 18.65 1.11
CA GLU A 6 4.28 18.50 -0.04
C GLU A 6 4.24 17.06 -0.51
N GLY A 7 3.04 16.59 -0.83
CA GLY A 7 2.87 15.26 -1.37
C GLY A 7 3.19 15.19 -2.85
N SER A 8 3.19 13.97 -3.34
CA SER A 8 3.44 13.67 -4.75
C SER A 8 2.63 12.46 -5.15
N MET A 9 2.45 12.31 -6.47
CA MET A 9 1.74 11.19 -7.05
C MET A 9 2.48 10.76 -8.31
N GLU A 10 2.70 9.47 -8.44
CA GLU A 10 3.20 8.86 -9.67
C GLU A 10 2.22 7.78 -10.09
N ARG A 11 1.81 7.84 -11.35
CA ARG A 11 1.07 6.77 -12.00
C ARG A 11 1.82 6.40 -13.27
N SER A 12 2.33 5.18 -13.31
CA SER A 12 3.20 4.73 -14.39
C SER A 12 2.78 3.35 -14.90
N VAL A 13 3.04 3.13 -16.18
CA VAL A 13 2.87 1.84 -16.86
C VAL A 13 4.20 1.50 -17.52
N LYS A 14 4.67 0.28 -17.30
CA LYS A 14 5.86 -0.28 -17.91
C LYS A 14 5.49 -1.58 -18.60
N MET A 15 6.13 -1.88 -19.72
CA MET A 15 6.02 -3.16 -20.41
C MET A 15 7.43 -3.72 -20.59
N ASP A 16 7.63 -4.97 -20.15
CA ASP A 16 8.82 -5.71 -20.49
C ASP A 16 8.68 -6.22 -21.93
N MET A 17 9.56 -5.75 -22.81
CA MET A 17 9.53 -6.10 -24.23
C MET A 17 10.06 -7.51 -24.52
N THR A 18 10.75 -8.14 -23.56
CA THR A 18 11.24 -9.52 -23.66
C THR A 18 10.17 -10.50 -23.24
N THR A 19 9.49 -10.22 -22.12
CA THR A 19 8.52 -11.14 -21.51
C THR A 19 7.07 -10.81 -21.83
N GLY A 20 6.77 -9.60 -22.31
CA GLY A 20 5.40 -9.10 -22.52
C GLY A 20 4.67 -8.67 -21.25
N GLU A 21 5.28 -8.78 -20.07
CA GLU A 21 4.64 -8.41 -18.79
C GLU A 21 4.37 -6.89 -18.73
N GLN A 22 3.14 -6.52 -18.40
CA GLN A 22 2.74 -5.16 -18.12
C GLN A 22 2.68 -4.91 -16.61
N ILE A 23 3.37 -3.85 -16.17
CA ILE A 23 3.43 -3.41 -14.77
C ILE A 23 2.82 -2.02 -14.67
N THR A 24 1.72 -1.89 -13.94
CA THR A 24 1.14 -0.60 -13.57
C THR A 24 1.48 -0.30 -12.11
N ARG A 25 2.08 0.86 -11.84
CA ARG A 25 2.36 1.33 -10.49
C ARG A 25 1.56 2.59 -10.19
N PHE A 26 1.04 2.67 -8.97
CA PHE A 26 0.39 3.85 -8.45
C PHE A 26 0.93 4.18 -7.07
N TYR A 27 1.79 5.19 -7.01
CA TYR A 27 2.40 5.73 -5.81
C TYR A 27 1.74 7.05 -5.41
N ILE A 28 1.45 7.21 -4.12
CA ILE A 28 0.85 8.42 -3.54
C ILE A 28 1.52 8.72 -2.21
N ASP A 29 2.16 9.89 -2.10
CA ASP A 29 2.57 10.48 -0.84
C ASP A 29 1.42 11.33 -0.28
N GLY A 30 0.70 10.74 0.66
CA GLY A 30 -0.53 11.18 1.32
C GLY A 30 -1.58 10.06 1.44
N GLY A 31 -1.26 8.87 0.92
CA GLY A 31 -2.08 7.66 1.09
C GLY A 31 -3.48 7.80 0.51
N VAL A 32 -4.51 7.53 1.31
CA VAL A 32 -5.93 7.62 0.90
C VAL A 32 -6.44 9.05 0.73
N PHE A 33 -5.65 10.05 1.17
CA PHE A 33 -6.04 11.47 1.12
C PHE A 33 -5.55 12.19 -0.15
N GLY A 34 -4.97 11.47 -1.11
CA GLY A 34 -4.36 12.04 -2.30
C GLY A 34 -2.92 12.51 -2.03
N PRO A 35 -2.29 13.30 -2.94
CA PRO A 35 -0.90 13.73 -2.82
C PRO A 35 -0.72 14.88 -1.81
N VAL A 36 -1.22 14.70 -0.59
CA VAL A 36 -1.18 15.72 0.48
C VAL A 36 0.09 15.66 1.32
N GLY A 37 0.94 14.66 1.18
CA GLY A 37 2.20 14.56 1.92
C GLY A 37 1.98 14.53 3.43
N ALA A 38 2.75 15.34 4.16
CA ALA A 38 2.65 15.45 5.62
C ALA A 38 1.88 16.72 6.02
N ARG A 39 0.92 16.57 6.93
CA ARG A 39 0.06 17.65 7.42
C ARG A 39 0.10 17.72 8.94
N ARG A 40 0.18 18.95 9.48
CA ARG A 40 0.14 19.25 10.91
C ARG A 40 -1.24 19.73 11.31
N ILE A 41 -1.82 19.10 12.34
CA ILE A 41 -3.00 19.60 13.04
C ILE A 41 -2.51 20.53 14.14
N GLU A 42 -2.73 21.84 13.97
CA GLU A 42 -2.24 22.85 14.92
C GLU A 42 -2.82 22.66 16.31
N GLU A 43 -4.14 22.42 16.38
CA GLU A 43 -4.89 22.28 17.63
C GLU A 43 -4.34 21.18 18.55
N THR A 44 -3.82 20.08 17.99
CA THR A 44 -3.47 18.89 18.79
C THR A 44 -1.98 18.63 18.93
N GLY A 45 -1.13 19.31 18.18
CA GLY A 45 0.29 18.94 18.18
C GLY A 45 0.68 17.87 17.15
N THR A 46 -0.27 17.30 16.39
CA THR A 46 -0.04 16.05 15.66
C THR A 46 0.27 16.26 14.18
N THR A 47 1.39 15.71 13.71
CA THR A 47 1.70 15.52 12.29
C THR A 47 1.18 14.17 11.84
N ILE A 48 0.53 14.14 10.68
CA ILE A 48 0.04 12.93 10.03
C ILE A 48 0.66 12.87 8.64
N SER A 49 1.20 11.71 8.28
CA SER A 49 1.59 11.41 6.91
C SER A 49 1.22 9.98 6.55
N SER A 50 1.03 9.72 5.27
CA SER A 50 0.78 8.37 4.78
C SER A 50 1.42 8.19 3.42
N ILE A 51 1.90 7.00 3.10
CA ILE A 51 2.39 6.65 1.77
C ILE A 51 1.65 5.39 1.34
N SER A 52 1.20 5.35 0.09
CA SER A 52 0.62 4.15 -0.53
C SER A 52 1.33 3.88 -1.84
N ASP A 53 1.84 2.66 -2.01
CA ASP A 53 2.43 2.17 -3.24
C ASP A 53 1.69 0.90 -3.66
N ARG A 54 1.10 0.93 -4.86
CA ARG A 54 0.35 -0.20 -5.43
C ARG A 54 0.96 -0.60 -6.74
N VAL A 55 1.25 -1.89 -6.89
CA VAL A 55 1.80 -2.45 -8.12
C VAL A 55 0.89 -3.56 -8.62
N TYR A 56 0.52 -3.46 -9.89
CA TYR A 56 -0.28 -4.45 -10.61
C TYR A 56 0.55 -5.00 -11.75
N ARG A 57 0.64 -6.32 -11.84
CA ARG A 57 1.36 -7.04 -12.91
C ARG A 57 0.39 -7.95 -13.63
N ILE A 58 0.49 -8.03 -14.95
CA ILE A 58 -0.31 -8.93 -15.78
C ILE A 58 0.40 -9.15 -17.12
N HIS A 59 0.21 -10.33 -17.71
CA HIS A 59 0.58 -10.61 -19.10
C HIS A 59 -0.70 -10.61 -19.95
N PRO A 60 -0.71 -9.97 -21.14
CA PRO A 60 -1.93 -9.88 -21.98
C PRO A 60 -2.48 -11.25 -22.38
N ASP A 61 -1.59 -12.23 -22.57
CA ASP A 61 -1.96 -13.58 -22.99
C ASP A 61 -2.20 -14.57 -21.84
N ASP A 62 -1.93 -14.18 -20.58
CA ASP A 62 -2.15 -15.03 -19.40
C ASP A 62 -2.79 -14.22 -18.28
N GLN A 63 -4.11 -14.32 -18.13
CA GLN A 63 -4.81 -13.58 -17.08
C GLN A 63 -4.60 -14.19 -15.68
N LEU A 64 -4.09 -15.42 -15.57
CA LEU A 64 -3.86 -16.08 -14.28
C LEU A 64 -2.52 -15.67 -13.65
N CYS A 65 -1.61 -15.06 -14.41
CA CYS A 65 -0.39 -14.49 -13.84
C CYS A 65 -0.64 -13.14 -13.12
N ALA A 66 -1.86 -12.61 -13.17
CA ALA A 66 -2.19 -11.33 -12.58
C ALA A 66 -1.85 -11.29 -11.09
N LYS A 67 -1.07 -10.28 -10.70
CA LYS A 67 -0.66 -10.05 -9.31
C LYS A 67 -0.84 -8.59 -8.92
N ALA A 68 -1.53 -8.37 -7.81
CA ALA A 68 -1.61 -7.07 -7.16
C ALA A 68 -0.79 -7.09 -5.87
N THR A 69 -0.01 -6.04 -5.62
CA THR A 69 0.65 -5.80 -4.34
C THR A 69 0.39 -4.38 -3.87
N MET A 70 0.35 -4.18 -2.57
CA MET A 70 0.21 -2.88 -1.93
C MET A 70 1.12 -2.82 -0.71
N ASP A 71 1.86 -1.73 -0.60
CA ASP A 71 2.54 -1.30 0.62
C ASP A 71 1.92 0.02 1.05
N GLN A 72 1.53 0.11 2.32
CA GLN A 72 1.00 1.33 2.90
C GLN A 72 1.63 1.60 4.26
N GLU A 73 2.01 2.85 4.48
CA GLU A 73 2.49 3.31 5.77
C GLU A 73 1.66 4.53 6.21
N CYS A 74 1.31 4.57 7.49
CA CYS A 74 0.70 5.73 8.15
C CYS A 74 1.54 6.09 9.36
N ILE A 75 1.95 7.34 9.47
CA ILE A 75 2.81 7.84 10.55
C ILE A 75 2.10 8.98 11.26
N PHE A 76 2.09 8.91 12.59
CA PHE A 76 1.55 9.91 13.50
C PHE A 76 2.68 10.35 14.43
N GLU A 77 2.95 11.65 14.47
CA GLU A 77 4.05 12.22 15.27
C GLU A 77 3.57 13.41 16.09
N ARG A 78 3.92 13.43 17.37
CA ARG A 78 3.71 14.58 18.27
C ARG A 78 4.78 14.57 19.35
N GLU A 79 5.64 15.58 19.34
CA GLU A 79 6.77 15.69 20.29
C GLU A 79 7.63 14.42 20.27
N THR A 80 7.70 13.68 21.38
CA THR A 80 8.43 12.41 21.49
C THR A 80 7.62 11.20 21.06
N TRP A 81 6.30 11.34 20.90
CA TRP A 81 5.41 10.26 20.48
C TRP A 81 5.45 10.08 18.97
N LYS A 82 5.74 8.85 18.53
CA LYS A 82 5.81 8.48 17.12
C LYS A 82 5.21 7.10 16.92
N VAL A 83 4.09 7.03 16.22
CA VAL A 83 3.45 5.76 15.87
C VAL A 83 3.50 5.56 14.37
N LYS A 84 3.80 4.33 13.96
CA LYS A 84 3.76 3.91 12.56
C LYS A 84 2.89 2.68 12.44
N ILE A 85 2.02 2.67 11.43
CA ILE A 85 1.28 1.48 11.00
C ILE A 85 1.77 1.15 9.61
N LYS A 86 2.32 -0.04 9.44
CA LYS A 86 2.73 -0.58 8.14
C LYS A 86 1.78 -1.70 7.75
N THR A 87 1.31 -1.65 6.52
CA THR A 87 0.42 -2.67 5.95
C THR A 87 0.98 -3.13 4.63
N THR A 88 1.04 -4.43 4.43
CA THR A 88 1.32 -5.02 3.13
C THR A 88 0.14 -5.89 2.71
N ALA A 89 -0.14 -5.97 1.42
CA ALA A 89 -1.11 -6.89 0.87
C ALA A 89 -0.63 -7.41 -0.48
N SER A 90 -0.89 -8.67 -0.76
CA SER A 90 -0.72 -9.26 -2.08
C SER A 90 -1.92 -10.11 -2.46
N MET A 91 -2.23 -10.12 -3.75
CA MET A 91 -3.30 -10.93 -4.30
C MET A 91 -2.89 -11.54 -5.64
N THR A 92 -3.13 -12.84 -5.78
CA THR A 92 -3.03 -13.60 -7.04
C THR A 92 -4.29 -14.43 -7.25
N ALA A 93 -4.41 -15.07 -8.41
CA ALA A 93 -5.54 -15.95 -8.71
C ALA A 93 -5.11 -17.17 -9.52
N ASP A 94 -5.85 -18.27 -9.37
CA ASP A 94 -5.87 -19.36 -10.33
C ASP A 94 -7.27 -19.50 -10.94
N LYS A 95 -7.51 -20.61 -11.65
CA LYS A 95 -8.81 -20.90 -12.30
C LYS A 95 -9.99 -20.99 -11.32
N THR A 96 -9.70 -21.24 -10.05
CA THR A 96 -10.68 -21.64 -9.03
C THR A 96 -10.67 -20.77 -7.78
N TYR A 97 -9.56 -20.12 -7.46
CA TYR A 97 -9.39 -19.34 -6.23
C TYR A 97 -8.68 -18.00 -6.46
N PHE A 98 -8.97 -17.05 -5.57
CA PHE A 98 -8.09 -15.94 -5.25
C PHE A 98 -7.28 -16.28 -4.00
N TYR A 99 -6.02 -15.90 -4.00
CA TYR A 99 -5.11 -16.02 -2.86
C TYR A 99 -4.76 -14.62 -2.39
N LEU A 100 -5.06 -14.31 -1.13
CA LEU A 100 -4.76 -13.02 -0.53
C LEU A 100 -3.88 -13.23 0.69
N ASP A 101 -2.78 -12.50 0.75
CA ASP A 101 -1.91 -12.40 1.91
C ASP A 101 -1.88 -10.94 2.36
N ALA A 102 -2.02 -10.67 3.65
CA ALA A 102 -1.95 -9.32 4.18
C ALA A 102 -1.27 -9.31 5.55
N THR A 103 -0.52 -8.25 5.83
CA THR A 103 0.14 -8.03 7.13
C THR A 103 -0.16 -6.64 7.64
N VAL A 104 -0.28 -6.49 8.96
CA VAL A 104 -0.28 -5.20 9.65
C VAL A 104 0.72 -5.26 10.79
N THR A 105 1.67 -4.33 10.80
CA THR A 105 2.65 -4.16 11.88
C THR A 105 2.55 -2.75 12.42
N CYS A 106 2.35 -2.62 13.74
CA CYS A 106 2.26 -1.33 14.43
C CYS A 106 3.48 -1.12 15.33
N PHE A 107 4.01 0.11 15.30
CA PHE A 107 5.22 0.51 16.00
C PHE A 107 4.93 1.70 16.92
N ASP A 108 5.53 1.71 18.11
CA ASP A 108 5.72 2.88 18.97
C ASP A 108 7.22 3.19 19.01
N GLY A 109 7.61 4.31 18.40
CA GLY A 109 8.98 4.57 17.99
C GLY A 109 9.48 3.47 17.04
N ASP A 110 10.50 2.74 17.51
CA ASP A 110 11.10 1.61 16.79
C ASP A 110 10.63 0.24 17.34
N GLU A 111 9.85 0.22 18.43
CA GLU A 111 9.36 -1.01 19.04
C GLU A 111 8.06 -1.47 18.36
N THR A 112 8.03 -2.74 17.93
CA THR A 112 6.80 -3.35 17.44
C THR A 112 5.94 -3.81 18.61
N PHE A 113 4.74 -3.27 18.74
CA PHE A 113 3.81 -3.66 19.80
C PHE A 113 2.63 -4.48 19.29
N HIS A 114 2.43 -4.54 17.97
CA HIS A 114 1.39 -5.37 17.36
C HIS A 114 1.85 -5.84 15.98
N ASP A 115 1.62 -7.11 15.69
CA ASP A 115 1.81 -7.71 14.37
C ASP A 115 0.72 -8.76 14.12
N VAL A 116 0.15 -8.75 12.92
CA VAL A 116 -0.85 -9.72 12.51
C VAL A 116 -0.73 -9.99 11.01
N THR A 117 -0.92 -11.26 10.65
CA THR A 117 -0.90 -11.73 9.27
C THR A 117 -2.18 -12.51 8.98
N TRP A 118 -2.75 -12.28 7.81
CA TRP A 118 -3.89 -13.03 7.28
C TRP A 118 -3.54 -13.68 5.96
N GLN A 119 -4.05 -14.90 5.78
CA GLN A 119 -4.00 -15.61 4.53
C GLN A 119 -5.40 -16.11 4.21
N HIS A 120 -5.90 -15.75 3.03
CA HIS A 120 -7.23 -16.13 2.58
C HIS A 120 -7.15 -16.83 1.22
N LYS A 121 -7.90 -17.93 1.14
CA LYS A 121 -8.20 -18.64 -0.09
C LYS A 121 -9.68 -18.50 -0.38
N ILE A 122 -10.02 -17.74 -1.41
CA ILE A 122 -11.41 -17.35 -1.71
C ILE A 122 -11.83 -18.02 -3.01
N SER A 123 -12.87 -18.86 -2.99
CA SER A 123 -13.39 -19.50 -4.20
C SER A 123 -13.91 -18.47 -5.19
N ARG A 124 -13.60 -18.64 -6.48
CA ARG A 124 -14.21 -17.90 -7.59
C ARG A 124 -15.63 -18.40 -7.77
N LYS A 125 -16.62 -17.61 -7.35
CA LYS A 125 -18.04 -17.91 -7.56
C LYS A 125 -18.50 -17.21 -8.83
N GLY A 126 -18.65 -17.93 -9.94
CA GLY A 126 -19.16 -17.39 -11.20
C GLY A 126 -18.31 -17.74 -12.41
N MET A 127 -18.20 -19.03 -12.71
CA MET A 127 -17.89 -19.49 -14.06
C MET A 127 -19.07 -20.32 -14.55
#